data_AF-A0A1A8XH78-F1
#
_entry.id   AF-A0A1A8XH78-F1
#
_cell.length_a   1.000
_cell.length_b   1.000
_cell.length_c   1.000
_cell.angle_alpha   90.00
_cell.angle_beta   90.00
_cell.angle_gamma   90.00
#
_symmetry.space_group_name_H-M   'P 1'
#
loop_
_entity.id
_entity.type
_entity.pdbx_description
1 polymer ?
#
loop_
_entity_poly.entity_id
_entity_poly.type
_entity_poly.pdbx_seq_one_letter_code
_entity_poly.pdbx_strand_id
1 'polypeptide(L)'
;MNEKTRLGNFFEDFCVGQTIAHATPRTITEGDVALYTALTGSRFAMTSADTFAHSLGFPRAPVDHLLAFNIVFGKTVPDISLNAVANLGYAAGRFGHRVFAGDTLTADSTVIGVKENRDGKTGIVYVRTCGVNQHQQIALDYCRWVMVRKRDPASPAPETIVPELLDAVAVGDLIVPAGIRVDQYDCALSGSPDLWDDYQVGERIDHVDGTTIEESEHMMATRLYQNTARVHFNQHVEKAGRFGRRIVYGGYVISLARSLSFNGLANAFLVVAINGGRHVTPTFAGDTVYAWSEVLDKLILPGRNDLGALRLRTVATKDRPCADFPYKTADGGFDPSVLLDFDYTVLMPRRA
;
A
#
# COMPACT_ATOMS: atom_id res chain seq x y z
N MET A 1 -18.77 21.37 21.83
CA MET A 1 -18.98 20.79 20.48
C MET A 1 -20.29 20.04 20.49
N ASN A 2 -21.12 20.18 19.45
CA ASN A 2 -22.40 19.44 19.35
C ASN A 2 -22.12 17.97 19.00
N GLU A 3 -22.87 17.03 19.60
CA GLU A 3 -22.77 15.57 19.46
C GLU A 3 -22.84 15.02 18.03
N LYS A 4 -23.22 15.85 17.04
CA LYS A 4 -23.31 15.44 15.63
C LYS A 4 -21.96 15.37 14.91
N THR A 5 -20.90 15.98 15.44
CA THR A 5 -19.56 15.94 14.82
C THR A 5 -18.72 14.83 15.45
N ARG A 6 -18.13 13.97 14.61
CA ARG A 6 -17.16 12.95 15.04
C ARG A 6 -15.74 13.49 14.84
N LEU A 7 -14.91 13.41 15.88
CA LEU A 7 -13.52 13.89 15.85
C LEU A 7 -12.49 12.78 15.57
N GLY A 8 -12.96 11.56 15.29
CA GLY A 8 -12.13 10.36 15.30
C GLY A 8 -11.71 9.96 16.71
N ASN A 9 -11.04 8.83 16.82
CA ASN A 9 -10.53 8.33 18.10
C ASN A 9 -9.16 8.95 18.41
N PHE A 10 -8.88 9.12 19.70
CA PHE A 10 -7.57 9.40 20.26
C PHE A 10 -6.99 8.13 20.90
N PHE A 11 -5.72 8.15 21.30
CA PHE A 11 -5.04 6.95 21.79
C PHE A 11 -5.79 6.26 22.94
N GLU A 12 -6.30 7.04 23.90
CA GLU A 12 -7.04 6.55 25.06
C GLU A 12 -8.46 6.02 24.75
N ASP A 13 -8.94 6.20 23.51
CA ASP A 13 -10.26 5.71 23.08
C ASP A 13 -10.21 4.26 22.54
N PHE A 14 -9.01 3.67 22.38
CA PHE A 14 -8.82 2.34 21.81
C PHE A 14 -8.68 1.25 22.88
N CYS A 15 -9.42 0.16 22.70
CA CYS A 15 -9.34 -1.03 23.55
C CYS A 15 -8.92 -2.26 22.72
N VAL A 16 -7.98 -3.06 23.21
CA VAL A 16 -7.60 -4.32 22.54
C VAL A 16 -8.81 -5.26 22.45
N GLY A 17 -9.00 -5.88 21.29
CA GLY A 17 -10.17 -6.71 20.98
C GLY A 17 -11.38 -5.94 20.44
N GLN A 18 -11.38 -4.61 20.50
CA GLN A 18 -12.42 -3.78 19.89
C GLN A 18 -12.39 -3.93 18.36
N THR A 19 -13.54 -4.24 17.77
CA THR A 19 -13.76 -4.18 16.32
C THR A 19 -14.56 -2.93 15.97
N ILE A 20 -14.08 -2.18 14.99
CA ILE A 20 -14.70 -0.95 14.49
C ILE A 20 -15.16 -1.20 13.06
N ALA A 21 -16.47 -1.12 12.84
CA ALA A 21 -17.05 -1.14 11.51
C ALA A 21 -16.97 0.24 10.87
N HIS A 22 -16.24 0.35 9.77
CA HIS A 22 -15.98 1.63 9.14
C HIS A 22 -17.14 2.05 8.25
N ALA A 23 -17.48 3.34 8.31
CA ALA A 23 -18.50 3.91 7.45
C ALA A 23 -18.08 3.91 5.96
N THR A 24 -19.04 4.22 5.10
CA THR A 24 -18.87 4.46 3.66
C THR A 24 -18.46 3.21 2.84
N PRO A 25 -19.36 2.21 2.70
CA PRO A 25 -19.16 1.15 1.70
C PRO A 25 -18.90 1.77 0.32
N ARG A 26 -18.00 1.18 -0.46
CA ARG A 26 -17.54 1.77 -1.73
C ARG A 26 -17.61 0.78 -2.87
N THR A 27 -18.58 0.96 -3.76
CA THR A 27 -18.61 0.32 -5.09
C THR A 27 -17.50 0.88 -5.94
N ILE A 28 -16.63 0.03 -6.47
CA ILE A 28 -15.53 0.42 -7.36
C ILE A 28 -16.03 0.28 -8.80
N THR A 29 -15.69 1.22 -9.67
CA THR A 29 -16.19 1.32 -11.04
C THR A 29 -15.05 1.47 -12.03
N GLU A 30 -15.34 1.40 -13.32
CA GLU A 30 -14.36 1.69 -14.38
C GLU A 30 -13.86 3.14 -14.32
N GLY A 31 -14.68 4.08 -13.83
CA GLY A 31 -14.24 5.46 -13.60
C GLY A 31 -13.14 5.57 -12.53
N ASP A 32 -13.18 4.70 -11.52
CA ASP A 32 -12.15 4.64 -10.49
C ASP A 32 -10.85 4.05 -11.04
N VAL A 33 -10.95 3.04 -11.90
CA VAL A 33 -9.80 2.45 -12.60
C VAL A 33 -9.16 3.48 -13.53
N ALA A 34 -9.96 4.15 -14.37
CA ALA A 34 -9.48 5.18 -15.28
C ALA A 34 -8.79 6.34 -14.53
N LEU A 35 -9.38 6.80 -13.42
CA LEU A 35 -8.80 7.86 -12.60
C LEU A 35 -7.49 7.41 -11.93
N TYR A 36 -7.42 6.18 -11.43
CA TYR A 36 -6.18 5.63 -10.87
C TYR A 36 -5.06 5.53 -11.91
N THR A 37 -5.38 5.09 -13.13
CA THR A 37 -4.43 5.08 -14.26
C THR A 37 -3.96 6.49 -14.59
N ALA A 38 -4.86 7.47 -14.68
CA ALA A 38 -4.49 8.86 -14.96
C ALA A 38 -3.59 9.48 -13.88
N LEU A 39 -3.77 9.10 -12.61
CA LEU A 39 -3.00 9.62 -11.48
C LEU A 39 -1.65 8.93 -11.28
N THR A 40 -1.44 7.72 -11.82
CA THR A 40 -0.23 6.93 -11.55
C THR A 40 0.57 6.62 -12.81
N GLY A 41 -0.08 6.58 -13.98
CA GLY A 41 0.51 6.14 -15.23
C GLY A 41 0.81 4.64 -15.28
N SER A 42 0.23 3.82 -14.39
CA SER A 42 0.50 2.38 -14.35
C SER A 42 0.24 1.71 -15.70
N ARG A 43 1.18 0.90 -16.17
CA ARG A 43 1.15 0.23 -17.49
C ARG A 43 1.05 -1.30 -17.43
N PHE A 44 0.85 -1.88 -16.25
CA PHE A 44 0.71 -3.33 -16.13
C PHE A 44 -0.47 -3.81 -16.98
N ALA A 45 -0.19 -4.69 -17.96
CA ALA A 45 -1.18 -5.12 -18.95
C ALA A 45 -2.43 -5.74 -18.32
N MET A 46 -2.24 -6.46 -17.20
CA MET A 46 -3.30 -7.13 -16.44
C MET A 46 -4.46 -6.22 -16.05
N THR A 47 -4.17 -4.98 -15.65
CA THR A 47 -5.18 -4.01 -15.19
C THR A 47 -5.59 -3.02 -16.29
N SER A 48 -4.93 -3.07 -17.44
CA SER A 48 -5.11 -2.11 -18.54
C SER A 48 -5.99 -2.63 -19.67
N ALA A 49 -6.03 -3.96 -19.88
CA ALA A 49 -6.73 -4.54 -21.02
C ALA A 49 -7.51 -5.80 -20.64
N ASP A 50 -8.83 -5.76 -20.85
CA ASP A 50 -9.69 -6.94 -20.71
C ASP A 50 -9.23 -8.10 -21.58
N THR A 51 -8.80 -7.83 -22.82
CA THR A 51 -8.28 -8.85 -23.75
C THR A 51 -7.06 -9.59 -23.20
N PHE A 52 -6.17 -8.88 -22.49
CA PHE A 52 -5.02 -9.49 -21.83
C PHE A 52 -5.45 -10.26 -20.58
N ALA A 53 -6.36 -9.72 -19.77
CA ALA A 53 -6.88 -10.44 -18.61
C ALA A 53 -7.65 -11.73 -19.00
N HIS A 54 -8.42 -11.70 -20.11
CA HIS A 54 -9.12 -12.86 -20.67
C HIS A 54 -8.16 -13.97 -21.10
N SER A 55 -7.03 -13.63 -21.73
CA SER A 55 -6.03 -14.63 -22.11
C SER A 55 -5.50 -15.37 -20.88
N LEU A 56 -5.38 -14.67 -19.73
CA LEU A 56 -4.97 -15.25 -18.46
C LEU A 56 -6.08 -16.00 -17.70
N GLY A 57 -7.30 -16.08 -18.25
CA GLY A 57 -8.43 -16.81 -17.66
C GLY A 57 -9.31 -15.98 -16.72
N PHE A 58 -9.12 -14.65 -16.66
CA PHE A 58 -9.99 -13.76 -15.89
C PHE A 58 -11.22 -13.38 -16.72
N PRO A 59 -12.35 -13.03 -16.09
CA PRO A 59 -13.55 -12.60 -16.82
C PRO A 59 -13.43 -11.18 -17.42
N ARG A 60 -12.47 -10.39 -16.96
CA ARG A 60 -12.13 -9.01 -17.37
C ARG A 60 -10.90 -8.54 -16.58
N ALA A 61 -10.38 -7.36 -16.87
CA ALA A 61 -9.31 -6.74 -16.08
C ALA A 61 -9.76 -6.52 -14.63
N PRO A 62 -9.01 -7.04 -13.63
CA PRO A 62 -9.28 -6.77 -12.24
C PRO A 62 -8.89 -5.34 -11.88
N VAL A 63 -9.47 -4.83 -10.79
CA VAL A 63 -9.04 -3.60 -10.13
C VAL A 63 -7.62 -3.79 -9.59
N ASP A 64 -6.77 -2.78 -9.76
CA ASP A 64 -5.42 -2.78 -9.20
C ASP A 64 -5.47 -2.98 -7.68
N HIS A 65 -4.60 -3.84 -7.18
CA HIS A 65 -4.52 -4.14 -5.76
C HIS A 65 -4.15 -2.98 -4.87
N LEU A 66 -3.29 -2.09 -5.33
CA LEU A 66 -2.94 -0.90 -4.57
C LEU A 66 -4.09 0.11 -4.59
N LEU A 67 -4.92 0.13 -5.65
CA LEU A 67 -6.18 0.88 -5.62
C LEU A 67 -7.15 0.30 -4.58
N ALA A 68 -7.38 -1.01 -4.58
CA ALA A 68 -8.24 -1.67 -3.59
C ALA A 68 -7.70 -1.47 -2.15
N PHE A 69 -6.39 -1.61 -1.95
CA PHE A 69 -5.70 -1.32 -0.69
C PHE A 69 -5.93 0.11 -0.24
N ASN A 70 -5.72 1.09 -1.12
CA ASN A 70 -5.88 2.50 -0.78
C ASN A 70 -7.34 2.85 -0.44
N ILE A 71 -8.32 2.25 -1.12
CA ILE A 71 -9.74 2.40 -0.79
C ILE A 71 -10.05 1.83 0.58
N VAL A 72 -9.65 0.57 0.86
CA VAL A 72 -9.85 -0.08 2.16
C VAL A 72 -9.16 0.71 3.27
N PHE A 73 -7.90 1.11 3.07
CA PHE A 73 -7.15 1.95 4.00
C PHE A 73 -7.89 3.25 4.28
N GLY A 74 -8.37 3.93 3.23
CA GLY A 74 -9.14 5.17 3.32
C GLY A 74 -10.39 5.05 4.20
N LYS A 75 -11.05 3.88 4.19
CA LYS A 75 -12.22 3.62 5.06
C LYS A 75 -11.87 3.67 6.54
N THR A 76 -10.67 3.21 6.89
CA THR A 76 -10.21 3.16 8.28
C THR A 76 -9.78 4.52 8.82
N VAL A 77 -9.49 5.50 7.95
CA VAL A 77 -8.85 6.76 8.36
C VAL A 77 -9.68 7.55 9.38
N PRO A 78 -10.99 7.78 9.19
CA PRO A 78 -11.80 8.54 10.15
C PRO A 78 -11.71 8.01 11.58
N ASP A 79 -11.65 6.68 11.73
CA ASP A 79 -11.75 6.02 13.03
C ASP A 79 -10.39 5.67 13.62
N ILE A 80 -9.40 5.32 12.79
CA ILE A 80 -8.09 4.84 13.25
C ILE A 80 -7.03 5.96 13.28
N SER A 81 -6.98 6.79 12.24
CA SER A 81 -5.80 7.64 12.01
C SER A 81 -6.08 9.11 11.73
N LEU A 82 -7.31 9.58 11.95
CA LEU A 82 -7.65 11.00 11.79
C LEU A 82 -6.81 11.90 12.72
N ASN A 83 -6.48 11.40 13.92
CA ASN A 83 -5.65 12.09 14.91
C ASN A 83 -4.22 11.52 14.98
N ALA A 84 -3.82 10.69 14.01
CA ALA A 84 -2.48 10.13 13.97
C ALA A 84 -1.41 11.18 13.65
N VAL A 85 -0.21 10.95 14.15
CA VAL A 85 1.02 11.66 13.81
C VAL A 85 1.65 11.04 12.57
N ALA A 86 1.74 9.70 12.55
CA ALA A 86 2.34 8.93 11.46
C ALA A 86 1.83 7.49 11.44
N ASN A 87 1.84 6.88 10.25
CA ASN A 87 1.79 5.43 10.09
C ASN A 87 3.20 4.87 10.22
N LEU A 88 3.41 3.92 11.13
CA LEU A 88 4.73 3.43 11.49
C LEU A 88 5.10 2.13 10.77
N GLY A 89 4.11 1.40 10.26
CA GLY A 89 4.36 0.31 9.33
C GLY A 89 3.13 -0.51 8.98
N TYR A 90 3.39 -1.56 8.19
CA TYR A 90 2.44 -2.55 7.72
C TYR A 90 3.06 -3.93 7.93
N ALA A 91 2.23 -4.95 8.09
CA ALA A 91 2.65 -6.35 8.14
C ALA A 91 1.51 -7.27 7.71
N ALA A 92 1.86 -8.50 7.34
CA ALA A 92 0.92 -9.59 7.05
C ALA A 92 -0.21 -9.19 6.06
N GLY A 93 0.08 -8.30 5.11
CA GLY A 93 -0.89 -7.87 4.13
C GLY A 93 -1.11 -8.95 3.09
N ARG A 94 -2.29 -9.57 3.07
CA ARG A 94 -2.67 -10.63 2.13
C ARG A 94 -3.81 -10.15 1.25
N PHE A 95 -3.59 -10.18 -0.06
CA PHE A 95 -4.67 -9.98 -1.01
C PHE A 95 -5.44 -11.28 -1.23
N GLY A 96 -6.77 -11.21 -1.15
CA GLY A 96 -7.66 -12.36 -1.24
C GLY A 96 -8.38 -12.46 -2.58
N HIS A 97 -9.71 -12.48 -2.54
CA HIS A 97 -10.57 -12.50 -3.72
C HIS A 97 -10.27 -11.30 -4.63
N ARG A 98 -10.35 -11.53 -5.94
CA ARG A 98 -10.16 -10.47 -6.94
C ARG A 98 -11.26 -9.44 -6.80
N VAL A 99 -10.91 -8.17 -6.98
CA VAL A 99 -11.88 -7.08 -7.04
C VAL A 99 -12.05 -6.73 -8.51
N PHE A 100 -13.28 -6.59 -8.97
CA PHE A 100 -13.61 -6.13 -10.31
C PHE A 100 -14.49 -4.88 -10.27
N ALA A 101 -14.55 -4.14 -11.38
CA ALA A 101 -15.46 -3.00 -11.49
C ALA A 101 -16.93 -3.46 -11.29
N GLY A 102 -17.62 -2.88 -10.32
CA GLY A 102 -18.95 -3.28 -9.85
C GLY A 102 -18.94 -3.88 -8.44
N ASP A 103 -17.79 -4.39 -7.97
CA ASP A 103 -17.68 -4.88 -6.59
C ASP A 103 -17.74 -3.74 -5.58
N THR A 104 -18.31 -4.01 -4.41
CA THR A 104 -18.45 -3.06 -3.31
C THR A 104 -17.63 -3.51 -2.12
N LEU A 105 -16.66 -2.68 -1.71
CA LEU A 105 -15.82 -2.98 -0.55
C LEU A 105 -16.35 -2.31 0.72
N THR A 106 -16.36 -3.07 1.81
CA THR A 106 -16.48 -2.59 3.20
C THR A 106 -15.22 -2.94 3.97
N ALA A 107 -15.00 -2.29 5.12
CA ALA A 107 -13.83 -2.56 5.95
C ALA A 107 -14.18 -2.53 7.44
N ASP A 108 -13.57 -3.44 8.19
CA ASP A 108 -13.59 -3.48 9.65
C ASP A 108 -12.15 -3.52 10.16
N SER A 109 -11.88 -2.88 11.30
CA SER A 109 -10.57 -2.97 11.97
C SER A 109 -10.72 -3.48 13.40
N THR A 110 -9.93 -4.48 13.76
CA THR A 110 -9.79 -4.95 15.14
C THR A 110 -8.50 -4.41 15.75
N VAL A 111 -8.59 -3.79 16.92
CA VAL A 111 -7.41 -3.37 17.70
C VAL A 111 -6.75 -4.61 18.28
N ILE A 112 -5.50 -4.87 17.87
CA ILE A 112 -4.72 -6.04 18.28
C ILE A 112 -3.58 -5.70 19.23
N GLY A 113 -3.37 -4.41 19.50
CA GLY A 113 -2.35 -3.96 20.43
C GLY A 113 -2.36 -2.46 20.66
N VAL A 114 -1.88 -2.04 21.82
CA VAL A 114 -1.73 -0.66 22.23
C VAL A 114 -0.46 -0.53 23.06
N LYS A 115 0.27 0.58 22.88
CA LYS A 115 1.47 0.88 23.66
C LYS A 115 1.64 2.39 23.80
N GLU A 116 1.58 2.91 25.02
CA GLU A 116 1.84 4.33 25.25
C GLU A 116 3.32 4.67 25.01
N ASN A 117 3.58 5.85 24.45
CA ASN A 117 4.95 6.35 24.31
C ASN A 117 5.43 6.96 25.64
N ARG A 118 6.76 6.96 25.84
CA ARG A 118 7.40 7.40 27.08
C ARG A 118 7.07 8.84 27.48
N ASP A 119 6.72 9.70 26.53
CA ASP A 119 6.39 11.11 26.80
C ASP A 119 4.96 11.33 27.30
N GLY A 120 4.12 10.29 27.30
CA GLY A 120 2.73 10.34 27.74
C GLY A 120 1.81 11.21 26.87
N LYS A 121 2.26 11.65 25.68
CA LYS A 121 1.46 12.52 24.78
C LYS A 121 0.86 11.77 23.60
N THR A 122 1.41 10.60 23.30
CA THR A 122 1.02 9.77 22.16
C THR A 122 1.10 8.30 22.54
N GLY A 123 0.50 7.43 21.73
CA GLY A 123 0.69 5.99 21.82
C GLY A 123 0.57 5.33 20.47
N ILE A 124 1.05 4.10 20.38
CA ILE A 124 1.00 3.27 19.19
C ILE A 124 -0.22 2.36 19.29
N VAL A 125 -1.05 2.37 18.26
CA VAL A 125 -2.21 1.47 18.12
C VAL A 125 -1.93 0.53 16.95
N TYR A 126 -2.05 -0.77 17.20
CA TYR A 126 -1.93 -1.83 16.22
C TYR A 126 -3.33 -2.30 15.84
N VAL A 127 -3.64 -2.30 14.55
CA VAL A 127 -4.92 -2.77 14.04
C VAL A 127 -4.72 -3.82 12.96
N ARG A 128 -5.60 -4.82 12.95
CA ARG A 128 -5.82 -5.71 11.81
C ARG A 128 -7.06 -5.25 11.09
N THR A 129 -6.92 -4.89 9.82
CA THR A 129 -8.01 -4.43 8.98
C THR A 129 -8.36 -5.51 7.97
N CYS A 130 -9.65 -5.84 7.87
CA CYS A 130 -10.19 -6.74 6.87
C CYS A 130 -11.12 -5.96 5.94
N GLY A 131 -10.86 -6.02 4.64
CA GLY A 131 -11.72 -5.52 3.58
C GLY A 131 -12.42 -6.66 2.86
N VAL A 132 -13.75 -6.61 2.76
CA VAL A 132 -14.56 -7.65 2.12
C VAL A 132 -15.42 -7.05 1.01
N ASN A 133 -15.78 -7.86 0.01
CA ASN A 133 -16.73 -7.46 -1.03
C ASN A 133 -18.20 -7.68 -0.60
N GLN A 134 -19.15 -7.37 -1.48
CA GLN A 134 -20.59 -7.57 -1.27
C GLN A 134 -21.01 -9.03 -1.00
N HIS A 135 -20.14 -10.00 -1.29
CA HIS A 135 -20.33 -11.43 -1.04
C HIS A 135 -19.60 -11.93 0.21
N GLN A 136 -19.10 -11.01 1.06
CA GLN A 136 -18.30 -11.32 2.26
C GLN A 136 -17.00 -12.08 1.96
N GLN A 137 -16.52 -11.98 0.72
CA GLN A 137 -15.22 -12.54 0.35
C GLN A 137 -14.13 -11.52 0.69
N ILE A 138 -13.10 -11.97 1.41
CA ILE A 138 -11.97 -11.13 1.79
C ILE A 138 -11.25 -10.68 0.53
N ALA A 139 -11.24 -9.38 0.26
CA ALA A 139 -10.44 -8.77 -0.79
C ALA A 139 -9.01 -8.49 -0.29
N LEU A 140 -8.88 -8.09 0.98
CA LEU A 140 -7.62 -7.70 1.60
C LEU A 140 -7.71 -7.88 3.12
N ASP A 141 -6.65 -8.42 3.73
CA ASP A 141 -6.46 -8.49 5.18
C ASP A 141 -5.04 -8.03 5.49
N TYR A 142 -4.85 -7.08 6.40
CA TYR A 142 -3.50 -6.59 6.75
C TYR A 142 -3.44 -6.01 8.16
N CYS A 143 -2.24 -5.99 8.72
CA CYS A 143 -1.92 -5.28 9.96
C CYS A 143 -1.23 -3.95 9.65
N ARG A 144 -1.56 -2.91 10.42
CA ARG A 144 -0.78 -1.67 10.46
C ARG A 144 -0.73 -1.12 11.88
N TRP A 145 0.25 -0.26 12.13
CA TRP A 145 0.32 0.46 13.39
C TRP A 145 0.60 1.94 13.19
N VAL A 146 -0.06 2.74 14.02
CA VAL A 146 -0.09 4.20 13.91
C VAL A 146 0.26 4.83 15.24
N MET A 147 1.00 5.92 15.21
CA MET A 147 1.21 6.78 16.37
C MET A 147 0.03 7.75 16.47
N VAL A 148 -0.79 7.65 17.51
CA VAL A 148 -1.98 8.47 17.73
C VAL A 148 -1.76 9.42 18.90
N ARG A 149 -2.27 10.66 18.77
CA ARG A 149 -2.24 11.64 19.87
C ARG A 149 -3.19 11.23 20.98
N LYS A 150 -2.82 11.53 22.22
CA LYS A 150 -3.80 11.60 23.31
C LYS A 150 -4.60 12.89 23.20
N ARG A 151 -5.87 12.84 23.56
CA ARG A 151 -6.69 14.03 23.72
C ARG A 151 -6.34 14.73 25.03
N ASP A 152 -6.19 13.95 26.09
CA ASP A 152 -5.73 14.40 27.40
C ASP A 152 -4.47 13.62 27.81
N PRO A 153 -3.29 14.27 27.92
CA PRO A 153 -2.07 13.64 28.40
C PRO A 153 -2.21 12.95 29.77
N ALA A 154 -3.14 13.40 30.62
CA ALA A 154 -3.37 12.85 31.96
C ALA A 154 -4.25 11.58 31.96
N SER A 155 -4.87 11.20 30.82
CA SER A 155 -5.68 9.97 30.74
C SER A 155 -4.81 8.74 31.04
N PRO A 156 -5.32 7.72 31.76
CA PRO A 156 -4.53 6.55 32.10
C PRO A 156 -4.13 5.78 30.84
N ALA A 157 -2.90 5.24 30.84
CA ALA A 157 -2.44 4.38 29.77
C ALA A 157 -3.22 3.05 29.79
N PRO A 158 -3.67 2.53 28.63
CA PRO A 158 -4.17 1.16 28.57
C PRO A 158 -3.03 0.17 28.84
N GLU A 159 -3.37 -1.05 29.25
CA GLU A 159 -2.40 -2.14 29.41
C GLU A 159 -1.65 -2.37 28.09
N THR A 160 -0.32 -2.40 28.16
CA THR A 160 0.50 -2.50 26.95
C THR A 160 0.44 -3.91 26.38
N ILE A 161 -0.02 -4.00 25.14
CA ILE A 161 -0.04 -5.23 24.34
C ILE A 161 0.59 -4.90 22.99
N VAL A 162 1.69 -5.59 22.67
CA VAL A 162 2.34 -5.49 21.36
C VAL A 162 2.20 -6.86 20.69
N PRO A 163 1.47 -6.97 19.56
CA PRO A 163 1.29 -8.25 18.90
C PRO A 163 2.59 -8.69 18.23
N GLU A 164 2.78 -10.00 18.14
CA GLU A 164 3.76 -10.57 17.23
C GLU A 164 3.24 -10.44 15.80
N LEU A 165 4.07 -9.89 14.91
CA LEU A 165 3.74 -9.69 13.51
C LEU A 165 4.75 -10.44 12.66
N LEU A 166 4.27 -11.15 11.64
CA LEU A 166 5.10 -11.89 10.71
C LEU A 166 5.96 -10.93 9.88
N ASP A 167 7.21 -11.32 9.65
CA ASP A 167 8.16 -10.57 8.80
C ASP A 167 7.75 -10.54 7.32
N ALA A 168 7.03 -11.56 6.87
CA ALA A 168 6.48 -11.67 5.52
C ALA A 168 5.29 -12.63 5.51
N VAL A 169 4.41 -12.49 4.52
CA VAL A 169 3.37 -13.49 4.27
C VAL A 169 4.01 -14.75 3.71
N ALA A 170 3.76 -15.89 4.35
CA ALA A 170 4.33 -17.16 3.93
C ALA A 170 3.83 -17.55 2.53
N VAL A 171 4.69 -18.21 1.73
CA VAL A 171 4.34 -18.60 0.35
C VAL A 171 3.09 -19.47 0.28
N GLY A 172 2.85 -20.33 1.28
CA GLY A 172 1.66 -21.18 1.36
C GLY A 172 0.36 -20.42 1.65
N ASP A 173 0.46 -19.19 2.14
CA ASP A 173 -0.69 -18.32 2.42
C ASP A 173 -1.00 -17.35 1.27
N LEU A 174 -0.16 -17.30 0.24
CA LEU A 174 -0.39 -16.47 -0.94
C LEU A 174 -1.56 -17.02 -1.75
N ILE A 175 -2.49 -16.13 -2.11
CA ILE A 175 -3.64 -16.50 -2.93
C ILE A 175 -3.28 -16.35 -4.41
N VAL A 176 -3.03 -17.48 -5.06
CA VAL A 176 -2.93 -17.58 -6.52
C VAL A 176 -4.35 -17.68 -7.09
N PRO A 177 -4.77 -16.80 -8.03
CA PRO A 177 -6.10 -16.85 -8.60
C PRO A 177 -6.42 -18.21 -9.23
N ALA A 178 -7.56 -18.79 -8.87
CA ALA A 178 -8.00 -20.07 -9.42
C ALA A 178 -8.20 -19.98 -10.94
N GLY A 179 -7.72 -20.98 -11.67
CA GLY A 179 -7.87 -21.03 -13.13
C GLY A 179 -6.99 -20.06 -13.93
N ILE A 180 -6.04 -19.35 -13.29
CA ILE A 180 -5.08 -18.51 -14.01
C ILE A 180 -4.22 -19.37 -14.95
N ARG A 181 -4.14 -18.95 -16.21
CA ARG A 181 -3.38 -19.59 -17.29
C ARG A 181 -2.29 -18.64 -17.77
N VAL A 182 -1.06 -19.11 -17.88
CA VAL A 182 0.08 -18.30 -18.36
C VAL A 182 0.88 -18.98 -19.47
N ASP A 183 0.36 -20.07 -20.03
CA ASP A 183 0.93 -20.78 -21.17
C ASP A 183 0.97 -19.92 -22.44
N GLN A 184 0.03 -18.98 -22.58
CA GLN A 184 -0.06 -18.02 -23.70
C GLN A 184 0.29 -16.59 -23.26
N TYR A 185 1.15 -16.43 -22.26
CA TYR A 185 1.52 -15.12 -21.76
C TYR A 185 2.32 -14.33 -22.81
N ASP A 186 1.70 -13.30 -23.38
CA ASP A 186 2.32 -12.48 -24.42
C ASP A 186 3.26 -11.42 -23.83
N CYS A 187 4.56 -11.73 -23.89
CA CYS A 187 5.63 -10.85 -23.40
C CYS A 187 5.77 -9.53 -24.16
N ALA A 188 5.31 -9.47 -25.43
CA ALA A 188 5.32 -8.24 -26.20
C ALA A 188 4.23 -7.28 -25.70
N LEU A 189 3.04 -7.81 -25.37
CA LEU A 189 1.95 -7.02 -24.79
C LEU A 189 2.20 -6.64 -23.33
N SER A 190 2.85 -7.50 -22.56
CA SER A 190 3.19 -7.19 -21.16
C SER A 190 4.36 -6.21 -21.03
N GLY A 191 5.22 -6.12 -22.04
CA GLY A 191 6.26 -5.09 -22.17
C GLY A 191 7.67 -5.50 -21.74
N SER A 192 7.93 -6.79 -21.52
CA SER A 192 9.29 -7.31 -21.26
C SER A 192 9.40 -8.80 -21.63
N PRO A 193 10.55 -9.25 -22.17
CA PRO A 193 10.84 -10.68 -22.35
C PRO A 193 11.30 -11.40 -21.07
N ASP A 194 11.56 -10.66 -19.98
CA ASP A 194 12.15 -11.18 -18.75
C ASP A 194 11.07 -11.73 -17.82
N LEU A 195 11.16 -13.02 -17.52
CA LEU A 195 10.24 -13.79 -16.70
C LEU A 195 10.89 -14.15 -15.36
N TRP A 196 10.14 -14.83 -14.49
CA TRP A 196 10.57 -15.11 -13.12
C TRP A 196 11.94 -15.80 -13.04
N ASP A 197 12.25 -16.68 -14.00
CA ASP A 197 13.50 -17.44 -14.03
C ASP A 197 14.73 -16.54 -14.30
N ASP A 198 14.53 -15.36 -14.89
CA ASP A 198 15.61 -14.45 -15.31
C ASP A 198 16.09 -13.51 -14.20
N TYR A 199 15.24 -13.23 -13.21
CA TYR A 199 15.61 -12.43 -12.05
C TYR A 199 16.50 -13.20 -11.08
N GLN A 200 17.41 -12.51 -10.40
CA GLN A 200 18.32 -13.12 -9.42
C GLN A 200 18.11 -12.54 -8.02
N VAL A 201 18.17 -13.37 -6.98
CA VAL A 201 18.14 -12.86 -5.60
C VAL A 201 19.34 -11.95 -5.36
N GLY A 202 19.09 -10.77 -4.80
CA GLY A 202 20.08 -9.70 -4.59
C GLY A 202 20.25 -8.77 -5.80
N GLU A 203 19.63 -9.06 -6.94
CA GLU A 203 19.61 -8.16 -8.09
C GLU A 203 18.92 -6.84 -7.74
N ARG A 204 19.49 -5.74 -8.22
CA ARG A 204 18.95 -4.39 -8.05
C ARG A 204 18.66 -3.73 -9.37
N ILE A 205 17.51 -3.08 -9.46
CA ILE A 205 16.95 -2.54 -10.69
C ILE A 205 16.67 -1.06 -10.46
N ASP A 206 17.37 -0.19 -11.18
CA ASP A 206 17.03 1.23 -11.26
C ASP A 206 15.88 1.39 -12.26
N HIS A 207 14.76 1.98 -11.82
CA HIS A 207 13.59 2.18 -12.68
C HIS A 207 13.72 3.42 -13.56
N VAL A 208 14.76 4.25 -13.36
CA VAL A 208 15.19 5.39 -14.18
C VAL A 208 14.23 6.58 -14.16
N ASP A 209 12.95 6.35 -14.44
CA ASP A 209 11.93 7.35 -14.59
C ASP A 209 11.67 8.11 -13.27
N GLY A 210 11.35 9.41 -13.40
CA GLY A 210 10.99 10.28 -12.30
C GLY A 210 9.67 11.00 -12.56
N THR A 211 8.80 11.05 -11.55
CA THR A 211 7.48 11.70 -11.65
C THR A 211 7.33 12.78 -10.57
N THR A 212 7.11 14.03 -11.00
CA THR A 212 6.91 15.16 -10.08
C THR A 212 5.48 15.22 -9.58
N ILE A 213 5.31 15.40 -8.28
CA ILE A 213 3.98 15.40 -7.65
C ILE A 213 3.34 16.78 -7.70
N GLU A 214 2.10 16.87 -8.18
CA GLU A 214 1.29 18.09 -8.13
C GLU A 214 0.29 18.12 -6.96
N GLU A 215 -0.04 19.30 -6.44
CA GLU A 215 -0.98 19.42 -5.31
C GLU A 215 -2.37 18.86 -5.64
N SER A 216 -2.84 19.08 -6.87
CA SER A 216 -4.13 18.59 -7.31
C SER A 216 -4.16 17.07 -7.42
N GLU A 217 -3.06 16.43 -7.82
CA GLU A 217 -3.03 14.99 -8.10
C GLU A 217 -3.19 14.17 -6.82
N HIS A 218 -2.38 14.46 -5.79
CA HIS A 218 -2.39 13.64 -4.58
C HIS A 218 -3.65 13.88 -3.77
N MET A 219 -4.19 15.11 -3.79
CA MET A 219 -5.50 15.41 -3.21
C MET A 219 -6.62 14.68 -3.96
N MET A 220 -6.54 14.58 -5.29
CA MET A 220 -7.52 13.85 -6.10
C MET A 220 -7.45 12.34 -5.83
N ALA A 221 -6.24 11.77 -5.78
CA ALA A 221 -6.03 10.37 -5.38
C ALA A 221 -6.60 10.11 -3.98
N THR A 222 -6.29 10.96 -3.01
CA THR A 222 -6.75 10.79 -1.63
C THR A 222 -8.27 10.93 -1.50
N ARG A 223 -8.90 11.80 -2.30
CA ARG A 223 -10.37 11.90 -2.43
C ARG A 223 -11.00 10.68 -3.10
N LEU A 224 -10.37 10.11 -4.13
CA LEU A 224 -10.81 8.86 -4.76
C LEU A 224 -10.94 7.74 -3.72
N TYR A 225 -9.98 7.67 -2.79
CA TYR A 225 -9.97 6.69 -1.69
C TYR A 225 -10.92 7.05 -0.54
N GLN A 226 -11.54 8.24 -0.57
CA GLN A 226 -12.32 8.83 0.51
C GLN A 226 -11.54 8.84 1.84
N ASN A 227 -10.22 9.04 1.76
CA ASN A 227 -9.34 9.25 2.91
C ASN A 227 -9.45 10.72 3.36
N THR A 228 -9.67 10.94 4.66
CA THR A 228 -9.99 12.25 5.25
C THR A 228 -8.89 12.83 6.14
N ALA A 229 -7.69 12.24 6.14
CA ALA A 229 -6.58 12.77 6.93
C ALA A 229 -6.27 14.22 6.53
N ARG A 230 -6.35 15.13 7.51
CA ARG A 230 -6.43 16.58 7.28
C ARG A 230 -5.16 17.16 6.63
N VAL A 231 -4.02 16.54 6.91
CA VAL A 231 -2.68 16.97 6.44
C VAL A 231 -2.55 16.96 4.91
N HIS A 232 -3.40 16.20 4.21
CA HIS A 232 -3.38 16.11 2.75
C HIS A 232 -4.11 17.28 2.08
N PHE A 233 -4.94 18.04 2.81
CA PHE A 233 -5.91 18.94 2.19
C PHE A 233 -5.82 20.39 2.64
N ASN A 234 -5.56 20.64 3.93
CA ASN A 234 -5.82 21.96 4.52
C ASN A 234 -4.56 22.84 4.59
N GLN A 235 -4.19 23.48 3.47
CA GLN A 235 -3.04 24.38 3.43
C GLN A 235 -3.15 25.57 4.42
N HIS A 236 -4.37 26.01 4.77
CA HIS A 236 -4.55 27.09 5.75
C HIS A 236 -4.06 26.70 7.15
N VAL A 237 -4.21 25.43 7.53
CA VAL A 237 -3.67 24.88 8.79
C VAL A 237 -2.21 24.46 8.61
N GLU A 238 -1.90 23.71 7.55
CA GLU A 238 -0.57 23.11 7.36
C GLU A 238 0.54 24.16 7.14
N LYS A 239 0.21 25.37 6.65
CA LYS A 239 1.19 26.46 6.53
C LYS A 239 1.79 26.91 7.87
N ALA A 240 1.07 26.70 8.97
CA ALA A 240 1.55 26.99 10.32
C ALA A 240 2.18 25.76 10.99
N GLY A 241 2.06 24.58 10.38
CA GLY A 241 2.66 23.34 10.85
C GLY A 241 4.16 23.29 10.57
N ARG A 242 4.82 22.25 11.10
CA ARG A 242 6.28 22.04 11.02
C ARG A 242 6.85 22.17 9.60
N PHE A 243 6.11 21.73 8.59
CA PHE A 243 6.59 21.71 7.21
C PHE A 243 6.10 22.89 6.37
N GLY A 244 5.13 23.67 6.84
CA GLY A 244 4.59 24.83 6.11
C GLY A 244 3.76 24.48 4.86
N ARG A 245 3.48 23.21 4.59
CA ARG A 245 2.75 22.73 3.40
C ARG A 245 2.07 21.39 3.65
N ARG A 246 1.06 21.08 2.84
CA ARG A 246 0.35 19.79 2.84
C ARG A 246 1.32 18.64 2.64
N ILE A 247 1.06 17.53 3.32
CA ILE A 247 1.85 16.29 3.20
C ILE A 247 1.14 15.38 2.21
N VAL A 248 1.86 14.79 1.27
CA VAL A 248 1.32 13.81 0.32
C VAL A 248 0.98 12.51 1.06
N TYR A 249 -0.12 11.86 0.67
CA TYR A 249 -0.49 10.56 1.23
C TYR A 249 0.56 9.49 0.86
N GLY A 250 1.18 8.86 1.86
CA GLY A 250 2.23 7.86 1.62
C GLY A 250 1.79 6.67 0.75
N GLY A 251 0.52 6.25 0.80
CA GLY A 251 0.04 5.19 -0.09
C GLY A 251 -0.06 5.61 -1.56
N TYR A 252 -0.11 6.91 -1.85
CA TYR A 252 0.06 7.42 -3.21
C TYR A 252 1.50 7.27 -3.69
N VAL A 253 2.49 7.49 -2.81
CA VAL A 253 3.92 7.22 -3.12
C VAL A 253 4.16 5.73 -3.37
N ILE A 254 3.49 4.82 -2.64
CA ILE A 254 3.51 3.37 -2.94
C ILE A 254 3.00 3.10 -4.36
N SER A 255 1.87 3.72 -4.74
CA SER A 255 1.31 3.58 -6.09
C SER A 255 2.22 4.15 -7.19
N LEU A 256 2.88 5.29 -6.96
CA LEU A 256 3.84 5.86 -7.90
C LEU A 256 5.08 4.96 -8.04
N ALA A 257 5.67 4.52 -6.93
CA ALA A 257 6.81 3.63 -6.94
C ALA A 257 6.50 2.32 -7.68
N ARG A 258 5.29 1.76 -7.48
CA ARG A 258 4.81 0.60 -8.24
C ARG A 258 4.67 0.89 -9.74
N SER A 259 4.15 2.05 -10.11
CA SER A 259 4.02 2.45 -11.52
C SER A 259 5.38 2.55 -12.20
N LEU A 260 6.33 3.25 -11.56
CA LEU A 260 7.72 3.37 -12.01
C LEU A 260 8.39 1.99 -12.12
N SER A 261 8.08 1.06 -11.20
CA SER A 261 8.58 -0.31 -11.23
C SER A 261 8.24 -1.07 -12.50
N PHE A 262 7.27 -0.62 -13.32
CA PHE A 262 7.01 -1.24 -14.61
C PHE A 262 8.28 -1.33 -15.46
N ASN A 263 9.12 -0.29 -15.44
CA ASN A 263 10.42 -0.30 -16.10
C ASN A 263 11.38 -1.24 -15.36
N GLY A 264 11.54 -2.46 -15.87
CA GLY A 264 12.37 -3.51 -15.27
C GLY A 264 11.62 -4.56 -14.45
N LEU A 265 10.31 -4.42 -14.21
CA LEU A 265 9.47 -5.47 -13.60
C LEU A 265 8.12 -5.64 -14.31
N ALA A 266 8.02 -5.38 -15.61
CA ALA A 266 6.76 -5.36 -16.35
C ALA A 266 5.93 -6.65 -16.21
N ASN A 267 6.59 -7.81 -16.13
CA ASN A 267 5.95 -9.13 -15.97
C ASN A 267 5.59 -9.49 -14.52
N ALA A 268 5.87 -8.63 -13.54
CA ALA A 268 5.41 -8.78 -12.16
C ALA A 268 3.91 -8.44 -12.05
N PHE A 269 3.06 -9.15 -12.78
CA PHE A 269 1.72 -8.69 -13.16
C PHE A 269 0.73 -8.55 -12.00
N LEU A 270 0.99 -9.14 -10.84
CA LEU A 270 0.08 -9.11 -9.71
C LEU A 270 0.82 -9.03 -8.37
N VAL A 271 0.56 -7.99 -7.57
CA VAL A 271 0.95 -7.97 -6.15
C VAL A 271 0.10 -8.98 -5.39
N VAL A 272 0.64 -9.82 -4.51
CA VAL A 272 -0.13 -10.81 -3.72
C VAL A 272 0.06 -10.68 -2.22
N ALA A 273 1.09 -9.97 -1.78
CA ALA A 273 1.26 -9.63 -0.38
C ALA A 273 1.96 -8.28 -0.17
N ILE A 274 1.69 -7.66 0.98
CA ILE A 274 2.47 -6.56 1.56
C ILE A 274 3.13 -7.12 2.83
N ASN A 275 4.43 -7.34 2.77
CA ASN A 275 5.21 -7.90 3.87
C ASN A 275 5.57 -6.80 4.87
N GLY A 276 5.89 -5.61 4.37
CA GLY A 276 6.25 -4.46 5.17
C GLY A 276 6.20 -3.15 4.38
N GLY A 277 6.16 -2.03 5.09
CA GLY A 277 6.27 -0.73 4.45
C GLY A 277 6.56 0.37 5.46
N ARG A 278 7.43 1.31 5.11
CA ARG A 278 7.78 2.47 5.93
C ARG A 278 7.80 3.73 5.09
N HIS A 279 7.03 4.73 5.50
CA HIS A 279 7.12 6.10 4.98
C HIS A 279 8.23 6.81 5.76
N VAL A 280 9.43 6.84 5.17
CA VAL A 280 10.68 7.20 5.85
C VAL A 280 10.78 8.71 6.06
N THR A 281 10.52 9.49 5.00
CA THR A 281 10.48 10.95 5.07
C THR A 281 9.18 11.48 4.45
N PRO A 282 8.66 12.64 4.89
CA PRO A 282 7.46 13.21 4.31
C PRO A 282 7.72 13.61 2.86
N THR A 283 6.72 13.36 2.01
CA THR A 283 6.67 13.75 0.61
C THR A 283 5.74 14.95 0.43
N PHE A 284 6.09 15.84 -0.49
CA PHE A 284 5.36 17.07 -0.76
C PHE A 284 5.13 17.25 -2.26
N ALA A 285 4.14 18.07 -2.62
CA ALA A 285 4.03 18.53 -3.99
C ALA A 285 5.28 19.34 -4.39
N GLY A 286 5.72 19.17 -5.63
CA GLY A 286 6.98 19.65 -6.18
C GLY A 286 8.15 18.68 -6.02
N ASP A 287 8.05 17.66 -5.14
CA ASP A 287 9.07 16.61 -5.06
C ASP A 287 8.95 15.69 -6.30
N THR A 288 10.06 15.31 -6.92
CA THR A 288 10.13 14.31 -7.99
C THR A 288 10.44 12.93 -7.41
N VAL A 289 9.52 11.98 -7.58
CA VAL A 289 9.67 10.61 -7.10
C VAL A 289 10.40 9.75 -8.13
N TYR A 290 11.50 9.14 -7.71
CA TYR A 290 12.18 8.05 -8.41
C TYR A 290 12.01 6.74 -7.62
N ALA A 291 12.33 5.61 -8.23
CA ALA A 291 12.29 4.32 -7.55
C ALA A 291 13.38 3.36 -8.03
N TRP A 292 13.79 2.45 -7.15
CA TRP A 292 14.57 1.26 -7.50
C TRP A 292 14.07 0.05 -6.71
N SER A 293 14.33 -1.15 -7.20
CA SER A 293 13.93 -2.39 -6.53
C SER A 293 15.07 -3.37 -6.30
N GLU A 294 14.98 -4.17 -5.24
CA GLU A 294 15.82 -5.32 -4.95
C GLU A 294 14.97 -6.60 -4.95
N VAL A 295 15.45 -7.64 -5.61
CA VAL A 295 14.86 -8.99 -5.51
C VAL A 295 15.34 -9.62 -4.22
N LEU A 296 14.50 -9.60 -3.19
CA LEU A 296 14.84 -10.15 -1.88
C LEU A 296 14.79 -11.67 -1.84
N ASP A 297 13.84 -12.27 -2.57
CA ASP A 297 13.66 -13.72 -2.60
C ASP A 297 12.91 -14.18 -3.86
N LYS A 298 13.12 -15.44 -4.24
CA LYS A 298 12.45 -16.16 -5.32
C LYS A 298 11.68 -17.34 -4.74
N LEU A 299 10.35 -17.23 -4.73
CA LEU A 299 9.46 -18.18 -4.08
C LEU A 299 8.82 -19.12 -5.11
N ILE A 300 8.99 -20.43 -4.89
CA ILE A 300 8.28 -21.47 -5.65
C ILE A 300 6.87 -21.63 -5.08
N LEU A 301 5.86 -21.49 -5.94
CA LEU A 301 4.47 -21.64 -5.56
C LEU A 301 4.12 -23.13 -5.42
N PRO A 302 3.50 -23.57 -4.31
CA PRO A 302 3.08 -24.95 -4.14
C PRO A 302 2.15 -25.41 -5.28
N GLY A 303 2.53 -26.51 -5.94
CA GLY A 303 1.71 -27.12 -7.01
C GLY A 303 1.68 -26.36 -8.33
N ARG A 304 2.56 -25.36 -8.55
CA ARG A 304 2.67 -24.61 -9.82
C ARG A 304 4.11 -24.59 -10.32
N ASN A 305 4.29 -24.83 -11.62
CA ASN A 305 5.58 -24.74 -12.32
C ASN A 305 5.62 -23.61 -13.36
N ASP A 306 4.44 -23.11 -13.74
CA ASP A 306 4.20 -22.06 -14.74
C ASP A 306 4.22 -20.64 -14.14
N LEU A 307 4.06 -20.52 -12.82
CA LEU A 307 4.10 -19.27 -12.06
C LEU A 307 5.11 -19.35 -10.92
N GLY A 308 5.75 -18.22 -10.62
CA GLY A 308 6.57 -18.02 -9.45
C GLY A 308 6.18 -16.75 -8.72
N ALA A 309 6.68 -16.59 -7.49
CA ALA A 309 6.58 -15.34 -6.75
C ALA A 309 7.96 -14.71 -6.53
N LEU A 310 8.03 -13.38 -6.58
CA LEU A 310 9.22 -12.62 -6.16
C LEU A 310 8.85 -11.82 -4.92
N ARG A 311 9.68 -11.92 -3.88
CA ARG A 311 9.66 -10.94 -2.80
C ARG A 311 10.55 -9.78 -3.23
N LEU A 312 9.99 -8.58 -3.27
CA LEU A 312 10.64 -7.38 -3.75
C LEU A 312 10.67 -6.36 -2.63
N ARG A 313 11.79 -5.62 -2.54
CA ARG A 313 11.82 -4.31 -1.90
C ARG A 313 11.83 -3.26 -3.00
N THR A 314 10.91 -2.32 -2.97
CA THR A 314 10.99 -1.08 -3.76
C THR A 314 11.23 0.08 -2.83
N VAL A 315 12.26 0.87 -3.15
CA VAL A 315 12.61 2.09 -2.43
C VAL A 315 12.31 3.27 -3.34
N ALA A 316 11.55 4.24 -2.82
CA ALA A 316 11.29 5.49 -3.53
C ALA A 316 12.12 6.62 -2.93
N THR A 317 12.66 7.49 -3.79
CA THR A 317 13.44 8.67 -3.41
C THR A 317 12.83 9.95 -3.94
N LYS A 318 13.13 11.08 -3.29
CA LYS A 318 12.81 12.42 -3.79
C LYS A 318 14.04 13.07 -4.42
N ASP A 319 13.85 13.68 -5.58
CA ASP A 319 14.82 14.53 -6.28
C ASP A 319 16.21 13.90 -6.45
N ARG A 320 16.26 12.56 -6.48
CA ARG A 320 17.48 11.78 -6.57
C ARG A 320 17.24 10.55 -7.44
N PRO A 321 17.84 10.49 -8.64
CA PRO A 321 17.89 9.28 -9.46
C PRO A 321 18.56 8.11 -8.72
N CYS A 322 18.21 6.88 -9.09
CA CYS A 322 18.53 5.70 -8.28
C CYS A 322 19.65 4.81 -8.83
N ALA A 323 20.49 5.32 -9.72
CA ALA A 323 21.58 4.55 -10.34
C ALA A 323 22.58 3.95 -9.33
N ASP A 324 22.70 4.55 -8.15
CA ASP A 324 23.56 4.09 -7.04
C ASP A 324 22.78 3.40 -5.89
N PHE A 325 21.48 3.15 -6.07
CA PHE A 325 20.60 2.45 -5.12
C PHE A 325 20.60 3.05 -3.70
N PRO A 326 20.20 4.33 -3.52
CA PRO A 326 20.18 4.99 -2.21
C PRO A 326 19.25 4.28 -1.23
N TYR A 327 19.76 3.96 -0.03
CA TYR A 327 18.99 3.25 0.99
C TYR A 327 19.34 3.66 2.43
N LYS A 328 20.41 3.09 2.98
CA LYS A 328 20.85 3.33 4.35
C LYS A 328 22.23 3.95 4.38
N THR A 329 22.43 4.87 5.32
CA THR A 329 23.70 5.48 5.64
C THR A 329 24.56 4.55 6.50
N ALA A 330 25.86 4.83 6.63
CA ALA A 330 26.80 3.99 7.35
C ALA A 330 26.48 3.83 8.86
N ASP A 331 25.73 4.76 9.44
CA ASP A 331 25.25 4.73 10.82
C ASP A 331 23.95 3.93 11.00
N GLY A 332 23.42 3.32 9.92
CA GLY A 332 22.19 2.54 9.93
C GLY A 332 20.90 3.35 9.78
N GLY A 333 21.00 4.69 9.69
CA GLY A 333 19.90 5.57 9.29
C GLY A 333 19.49 5.36 7.84
N PHE A 334 18.37 5.97 7.45
CA PHE A 334 17.99 6.05 6.04
C PHE A 334 18.65 7.25 5.38
N ASP A 335 18.99 7.10 4.10
CA ASP A 335 19.40 8.23 3.28
C ASP A 335 18.28 9.30 3.27
N PRO A 336 18.58 10.60 3.44
CA PRO A 336 17.57 11.66 3.52
C PRO A 336 16.66 11.81 2.31
N SER A 337 17.08 11.27 1.15
CA SER A 337 16.27 11.23 -0.07
C SER A 337 15.20 10.13 -0.04
N VAL A 338 15.32 9.11 0.81
CA VAL A 338 14.36 7.99 0.86
C VAL A 338 13.02 8.46 1.40
N LEU A 339 11.99 8.31 0.57
CA LEU A 339 10.58 8.55 0.90
C LEU A 339 9.93 7.27 1.44
N LEU A 340 10.21 6.13 0.80
CA LEU A 340 9.52 4.87 0.99
C LEU A 340 10.50 3.70 1.00
N ASP A 341 10.31 2.77 1.93
CA ASP A 341 10.85 1.41 1.89
C ASP A 341 9.65 0.45 1.91
N PHE A 342 9.38 -0.22 0.79
CA PHE A 342 8.20 -1.06 0.62
C PHE A 342 8.57 -2.50 0.26
N ASP A 343 8.18 -3.45 1.10
CA ASP A 343 8.47 -4.88 0.95
C ASP A 343 7.16 -5.63 0.64
N TYR A 344 7.10 -6.26 -0.53
CA TYR A 344 5.89 -6.87 -1.06
C TYR A 344 6.21 -8.07 -1.93
N THR A 345 5.21 -8.88 -2.20
CA THR A 345 5.36 -10.09 -3.03
C THR A 345 4.53 -9.94 -4.29
N VAL A 346 5.10 -10.30 -5.44
CA VAL A 346 4.43 -10.30 -6.75
C VAL A 346 4.39 -11.70 -7.36
N LEU A 347 3.43 -11.95 -8.23
CA LEU A 347 3.42 -13.09 -9.14
C LEU A 347 4.04 -12.71 -10.48
N MET A 348 4.73 -13.66 -11.09
CA MET A 348 5.35 -13.54 -12.41
C MET A 348 5.33 -14.89 -13.13
N PRO A 349 5.12 -14.94 -14.46
CA PRO A 349 5.19 -16.17 -15.23
C PRO A 349 6.60 -16.74 -15.22
N ARG A 350 6.70 -18.07 -15.32
CA ARG A 350 7.95 -18.81 -15.44
C ARG A 350 8.15 -19.25 -16.88
N ARG A 351 9.41 -19.43 -17.28
CA ARG A 351 9.75 -20.11 -18.52
C ARG A 351 9.33 -21.58 -18.40
N ALA A 352 8.69 -22.08 -19.44
CA ALA A 352 8.23 -23.47 -19.55
C ALA A 352 9.40 -24.46 -19.60
#